data_AF-Q65PN9-F1
#
_entry.id   AF-Q65PN9-F1
#
_cell.length_a   1.000
_cell.length_b   1.000
_cell.length_c   1.000
_cell.angle_alpha   90.00
_cell.angle_beta   90.00
_cell.angle_gamma   90.00
#
_symmetry.space_group_name_H-M   'P 1'
#
loop_
_entity.id
_entity.type
_entity.pdbx_description
1 polymer ?
#
loop_
_entity_poly.entity_id
_entity_poly.type
_entity_poly.pdbx_seq_one_letter_code
_entity_poly.pdbx_strand_id
1 'polypeptide(L)'
;MEIYGKEEDRAKWAMHYAQVKANIKQPEKTHKVTVSGKTKQGTPYSYDYNYADLNDIDAAVMDGIKKVTDKDGNVVFSYFFDIRTENNTVEVQTILVDSSGFTLKTNKVVFQNNKAWDAQATASLISYAKRYSLSGAFGIAADNDDDAQDQKTIYEPKILTKQELEDYKVYYNGIQANLYDLYQEAKDGIKDAQDWLKEPHTPQDAQAVHQIAEMFKQNHSVKQETKEKQAAIDKIRQTVKKDPFEDKKVESKDPEVDKLF
;
A
#
# COMPACT_ATOMS: atom_id res chain seq x y z
N MET A 1 8.84 33.07 17.06
CA MET A 1 10.13 32.63 17.61
C MET A 1 10.39 33.40 18.87
N GLU A 2 10.93 32.74 19.89
CA GLU A 2 11.20 33.33 21.21
C GLU A 2 12.68 33.16 21.52
N ILE A 3 13.30 34.18 22.10
CA ILE A 3 14.74 34.24 22.37
C ILE A 3 14.95 34.44 23.86
N TYR A 4 15.87 33.66 24.44
CA TYR A 4 16.21 33.67 25.85
C TYR A 4 17.73 33.65 26.03
N GLY A 5 18.25 34.41 26.98
CA GLY A 5 19.67 34.51 27.24
C GLY A 5 20.13 35.96 27.38
N LYS A 6 21.43 36.15 27.60
CA LYS A 6 22.04 37.48 27.68
C LYS A 6 22.28 38.03 26.29
N GLU A 7 22.00 39.32 26.08
CA GLU A 7 22.16 39.93 24.74
C GLU A 7 23.61 39.89 24.25
N GLU A 8 24.60 39.94 25.17
CA GLU A 8 26.02 39.81 24.81
C GLU A 8 26.38 38.48 24.12
N ASP A 9 25.63 37.40 24.38
CA ASP A 9 25.88 36.07 23.83
C ASP A 9 25.19 35.86 22.46
N ARG A 10 24.26 36.74 22.07
CA ARG A 10 23.43 36.57 20.88
C ARG A 10 24.24 36.47 19.58
N ALA A 11 25.27 37.30 19.45
CA ALA A 11 26.13 37.29 18.26
C ALA A 11 26.91 35.98 18.12
N LYS A 12 27.42 35.46 19.24
CA LYS A 12 28.12 34.18 19.31
C LYS A 12 27.16 33.02 18.98
N TRP A 13 25.97 33.01 19.58
CA TRP A 13 24.92 32.04 19.24
C TRP A 13 24.60 32.04 17.75
N ALA A 14 24.40 33.22 17.16
CA ALA A 14 24.06 33.35 15.74
C ALA A 14 25.17 32.82 14.83
N MET A 15 26.43 33.07 15.20
CA MET A 15 27.59 32.54 14.49
C MET A 15 27.67 31.02 14.56
N HIS A 16 27.50 30.42 15.74
CA HIS A 16 27.48 28.96 15.89
C HIS A 16 26.33 28.33 15.10
N TYR A 17 25.12 28.89 15.19
CA TYR A 17 23.98 28.42 14.41
C TYR A 17 24.22 28.50 12.90
N ALA A 18 24.82 29.58 12.41
CA ALA A 18 25.20 29.73 11.00
C ALA A 18 26.24 28.68 10.57
N GLN A 19 27.23 28.39 11.42
CA GLN A 19 28.21 27.33 11.18
C GLN A 19 27.57 25.95 11.13
N VAL A 20 26.65 25.65 12.05
CA VAL A 20 25.88 24.39 12.02
C VAL A 20 25.17 24.25 10.68
N LYS A 21 24.41 25.28 10.27
CA LYS A 21 23.69 25.26 8.99
C LYS A 21 24.60 25.08 7.79
N ALA A 22 25.74 25.77 7.76
CA ALA A 22 26.72 25.62 6.68
C ALA A 22 27.32 24.21 6.60
N ASN A 23 27.34 23.49 7.73
CA ASN A 23 27.91 22.16 7.86
C ASN A 23 26.92 21.00 7.59
N ILE A 24 25.62 21.29 7.57
CA ILE A 24 24.56 20.34 7.26
C ILE A 24 24.60 19.99 5.77
N LYS A 25 24.67 18.69 5.49
CA LYS A 25 24.38 18.15 4.15
C LYS A 25 22.91 17.77 4.11
N GLN A 26 22.21 18.13 3.04
CA GLN A 26 20.80 17.76 2.90
C GLN A 26 20.68 16.23 2.89
N PRO A 27 19.75 15.65 3.67
CA PRO A 27 19.55 14.21 3.72
C PRO A 27 19.01 13.69 2.39
N GLU A 28 19.32 12.44 2.07
CA GLU A 28 18.76 11.76 0.91
C GLU A 28 17.30 11.36 1.18
N LYS A 29 16.45 11.50 0.16
CA LYS A 29 15.02 11.17 0.24
C LYS A 29 14.79 9.70 -0.13
N THR A 30 15.33 8.81 0.70
CA THR A 30 15.39 7.36 0.42
C THR A 30 14.07 6.64 0.70
N HIS A 31 13.18 7.24 1.50
CA HIS A 31 11.94 6.61 1.91
C HIS A 31 10.86 6.94 0.88
N LYS A 32 10.19 5.89 0.38
CA LYS A 32 9.10 6.01 -0.60
C LYS A 32 7.78 5.58 0.04
N VAL A 33 6.75 6.40 -0.10
CA VAL A 33 5.38 6.07 0.30
C VAL A 33 4.44 6.27 -0.87
N THR A 34 3.43 5.41 -0.98
CA THR A 34 2.32 5.57 -1.93
C THR A 34 1.12 6.11 -1.17
N VAL A 35 0.66 7.29 -1.53
CA VAL A 35 -0.55 7.91 -0.97
C VAL A 35 -1.70 7.66 -1.92
N SER A 36 -2.73 6.94 -1.47
CA SER A 36 -3.94 6.70 -2.25
C SER A 36 -5.19 7.20 -1.53
N GLY A 37 -6.14 7.74 -2.28
CA GLY A 37 -7.41 8.23 -1.73
C GLY A 37 -8.44 8.54 -2.79
N LYS A 38 -9.50 9.25 -2.40
CA LYS A 38 -10.53 9.77 -3.31
C LYS A 38 -10.60 11.29 -3.20
N THR A 39 -10.77 11.97 -4.33
CA THR A 39 -11.03 13.42 -4.36
C THR A 39 -12.41 13.71 -3.78
N LYS A 40 -12.73 15.00 -3.56
CA LYS A 40 -14.09 15.42 -3.14
C LYS A 40 -15.19 14.98 -4.13
N GLN A 41 -14.83 14.72 -5.38
CA GLN A 41 -15.73 14.24 -6.44
C GLN A 41 -15.80 12.70 -6.50
N GLY A 42 -15.09 12.00 -5.61
CA GLY A 42 -15.02 10.54 -5.57
C GLY A 42 -13.99 9.93 -6.51
N THR A 43 -13.24 10.73 -7.27
CA THR A 43 -12.21 10.24 -8.19
C THR A 43 -11.04 9.65 -7.41
N PRO A 44 -10.64 8.40 -7.66
CA PRO A 44 -9.48 7.82 -7.00
C PRO A 44 -8.21 8.53 -7.46
N TYR A 45 -7.27 8.71 -6.55
CA TYR A 45 -5.93 9.17 -6.87
C TYR A 45 -4.92 8.29 -6.15
N SER A 46 -3.74 8.16 -6.74
CA SER A 46 -2.57 7.65 -6.05
C SER A 46 -1.32 8.34 -6.57
N TYR A 47 -0.42 8.71 -5.67
CA TYR A 47 0.89 9.21 -6.04
C TYR A 47 1.95 8.62 -5.14
N ASP A 48 3.12 8.43 -5.71
CA ASP A 48 4.30 8.05 -4.96
C ASP A 48 5.01 9.32 -4.50
N TYR A 49 5.56 9.27 -3.30
CA TYR A 49 6.22 10.39 -2.69
C TYR A 49 7.48 9.94 -1.96
N ASN A 50 8.59 10.64 -2.22
CA ASN A 50 9.87 10.36 -1.58
C ASN A 50 10.19 11.41 -0.51
N TYR A 51 10.70 10.95 0.63
CA TYR A 51 11.09 11.81 1.74
C TYR A 51 12.30 11.28 2.51
N ALA A 52 12.94 12.16 3.27
CA ALA A 52 13.89 11.85 4.33
C ALA A 52 13.11 11.74 5.64
N ASP A 53 13.27 10.65 6.38
CA ASP A 53 12.54 10.45 7.62
C ASP A 53 13.14 11.29 8.78
N LEU A 54 12.55 11.18 9.98
CA LEU A 54 13.06 11.93 11.13
C LEU A 54 14.52 11.55 11.48
N ASN A 55 14.90 10.29 11.29
CA ASN A 55 16.24 9.80 11.61
C ASN A 55 17.28 10.33 10.62
N ASP A 56 16.95 10.35 9.32
CA ASP A 56 17.81 10.93 8.28
C ASP A 56 18.07 12.42 8.53
N ILE A 57 17.03 13.16 8.94
CA ILE A 57 17.13 14.60 9.26
C ILE A 57 17.94 14.81 10.54
N ASP A 58 17.67 14.05 11.60
CA ASP A 58 18.40 14.11 12.87
C ASP A 58 19.90 13.84 12.65
N ALA A 59 20.23 12.80 11.89
CA ALA A 59 21.61 12.47 11.53
C ALA A 59 22.29 13.63 10.78
N ALA A 60 21.63 14.23 9.79
CA ALA A 60 22.15 15.36 9.03
C ALA A 60 22.42 16.59 9.91
N VAL A 61 21.50 16.91 10.83
CA VAL A 61 21.65 18.02 11.78
C VAL A 61 22.79 17.74 12.75
N MET A 62 22.82 16.55 13.34
CA MET A 62 23.84 16.16 14.33
C MET A 62 25.24 16.15 13.71
N ASP A 63 25.40 15.74 12.45
CA ASP A 63 26.67 15.82 11.74
C ASP A 63 27.11 17.26 11.44
N GLY A 64 26.15 18.18 11.28
CA GLY A 64 26.42 19.62 11.23
C GLY A 64 26.90 20.16 12.58
N ILE A 65 26.23 19.76 13.66
CA ILE A 65 26.51 20.16 15.04
C ILE A 65 27.89 19.69 15.51
N LYS A 66 28.26 18.43 15.27
CA LYS A 66 29.55 17.84 15.69
C LYS A 66 30.78 18.61 15.19
N LYS A 67 30.64 19.38 14.10
CA LYS A 67 31.72 20.18 13.50
C LYS A 67 31.85 21.58 14.09
N VAL A 68 30.91 21.99 14.96
CA VAL A 68 30.92 23.29 15.62
C VAL A 68 31.36 23.07 17.06
N THR A 69 32.65 23.28 17.29
CA THR A 69 33.29 23.05 18.59
C THR A 69 33.99 24.28 19.12
N ASP A 70 34.21 24.32 20.43
CA ASP A 70 35.12 25.27 21.05
C ASP A 70 36.60 24.91 20.75
N LYS A 71 37.49 25.72 21.32
CA LYS A 71 38.96 25.54 21.23
C LYS A 71 39.48 24.23 21.83
N ASP A 72 38.71 23.63 22.73
CA ASP A 72 39.07 22.40 23.44
C ASP A 72 38.42 21.17 22.75
N GLY A 73 37.67 21.39 21.66
CA GLY A 73 37.02 20.36 20.85
C GLY A 73 35.64 19.96 21.35
N ASN A 74 35.05 20.67 22.31
CA ASN A 74 33.72 20.36 22.81
C ASN A 74 32.64 20.94 21.89
N VAL A 75 31.59 20.17 21.62
CA VAL A 75 30.42 20.65 20.88
C VAL A 75 29.73 21.78 21.66
N VAL A 76 29.49 22.91 20.99
CA VAL A 76 28.94 24.13 21.61
C VAL A 76 27.48 24.38 21.32
N PHE A 77 26.86 23.61 20.43
CA PHE A 77 25.49 23.81 19.99
C PHE A 77 24.69 22.52 20.12
N SER A 78 23.41 22.61 20.45
CA SER A 78 22.52 21.46 20.52
C SER A 78 21.07 21.87 20.23
N TYR A 79 20.20 20.88 20.11
CA TYR A 79 18.75 21.09 20.09
C TYR A 79 18.02 20.01 20.87
N PHE A 80 16.78 20.31 21.20
CA PHE A 80 15.81 19.34 21.69
C PHE A 80 14.40 19.77 21.28
N PHE A 81 13.42 18.89 21.52
CA PHE A 81 12.02 19.17 21.21
C PHE A 81 11.25 19.50 22.48
N ASP A 82 10.42 20.53 22.41
CA ASP A 82 9.29 20.72 23.30
C ASP A 82 8.04 20.17 22.61
N ILE A 83 7.29 19.32 23.33
CA ILE A 83 6.17 18.55 22.79
C ILE A 83 4.99 18.72 23.72
N ARG A 84 3.85 19.11 23.16
CA ARG A 84 2.60 19.23 23.89
C ARG A 84 1.50 18.47 23.18
N THR A 85 0.76 17.66 23.94
CA THR A 85 -0.40 16.93 23.46
C THR A 85 -1.62 17.30 24.30
N GLU A 86 -2.37 18.30 23.84
CA GLU A 86 -3.56 18.80 24.53
C GLU A 86 -4.65 19.13 23.52
N ASN A 87 -5.93 19.16 23.92
CA ASN A 87 -7.05 19.59 23.06
C ASN A 87 -7.10 18.89 21.69
N ASN A 88 -6.80 17.60 21.64
CA ASN A 88 -6.70 16.82 20.40
C ASN A 88 -5.71 17.41 19.38
N THR A 89 -4.65 18.08 19.83
CA THR A 89 -3.53 18.51 18.97
C THR A 89 -2.22 17.89 19.43
N VAL A 90 -1.30 17.81 18.48
CA VAL A 90 0.13 17.58 18.74
C VAL A 90 0.86 18.85 18.33
N GLU A 91 1.49 19.52 19.29
CA GLU A 91 2.35 20.67 19.06
C GLU A 91 3.81 20.24 19.28
N VAL A 92 4.68 20.56 18.32
CA VAL A 92 6.13 20.33 18.45
C VAL A 92 6.90 21.59 18.09
N GLN A 93 7.84 21.97 18.96
CA GLN A 93 8.73 23.10 18.79
C GLN A 93 10.17 22.61 18.92
N THR A 94 11.05 23.09 18.04
CA THR A 94 12.48 22.84 18.16
C THR A 94 13.09 23.95 19.00
N ILE A 95 13.86 23.56 20.01
CA ILE A 95 14.59 24.48 20.89
C ILE A 95 16.06 24.33 20.58
N LEU A 96 16.69 25.43 20.18
CA LEU A 96 18.10 25.53 19.82
C LEU A 96 18.86 26.15 20.98
N VAL A 97 19.91 25.50 21.46
CA VAL A 97 20.68 25.94 22.63
C VAL A 97 22.17 26.00 22.31
N ASP A 98 22.79 27.12 22.69
CA ASP A 98 24.24 27.28 22.69
C ASP A 98 24.82 27.02 24.10
N SER A 99 26.09 26.65 24.15
CA SER A 99 26.89 26.45 25.37
C SER A 99 26.88 27.65 26.32
N SER A 100 26.63 28.87 25.84
CA SER A 100 26.40 30.06 26.68
C SER A 100 25.09 30.02 27.49
N GLY A 101 24.16 29.11 27.15
CA GLY A 101 22.78 29.09 27.61
C GLY A 101 21.83 29.93 26.74
N PHE A 102 22.35 30.67 25.76
CA PHE A 102 21.50 31.39 24.81
C PHE A 102 20.64 30.40 24.02
N THR A 103 19.34 30.63 24.03
CA THR A 103 18.33 29.68 23.56
C THR A 103 17.36 30.37 22.62
N LEU A 104 17.08 29.73 21.48
CA LEU A 104 16.02 30.14 20.56
C LEU A 104 14.97 29.03 20.47
N LYS A 105 13.71 29.39 20.68
CA LYS A 105 12.56 28.52 20.40
C LYS A 105 11.95 28.87 19.05
N THR A 106 11.83 27.89 18.17
CA THR A 106 11.24 28.08 16.83
C THR A 106 9.74 28.36 16.92
N ASN A 107 9.07 28.58 15.79
CA ASN A 107 7.61 28.50 15.80
C ASN A 107 7.16 27.04 16.06
N LYS A 108 5.95 26.88 16.59
CA LYS A 108 5.34 25.56 16.81
C LYS A 108 4.79 25.00 15.51
N VAL A 109 5.03 23.72 15.27
CA VAL A 109 4.30 22.93 14.27
C VAL A 109 3.13 22.27 14.99
N VAL A 110 1.92 22.45 14.46
CA VAL A 110 0.68 21.98 15.10
C VAL A 110 -0.09 21.09 14.13
N PHE A 111 -0.42 19.89 14.59
CA PHE A 111 -1.28 18.96 13.86
C PHE A 111 -2.52 18.60 14.68
N GLN A 112 -3.64 18.41 13.99
CA GLN A 112 -4.84 17.84 14.58
C GLN A 112 -4.66 16.34 14.79
N ASN A 113 -5.02 15.88 15.98
CA ASN A 113 -4.97 14.48 16.39
C ASN A 113 -6.40 13.93 16.55
N ASN A 114 -6.99 13.52 15.43
CA ASN A 114 -8.32 12.92 15.39
C ASN A 114 -8.40 11.55 16.10
N LYS A 115 -7.26 10.99 16.51
CA LYS A 115 -7.15 9.70 17.18
C LYS A 115 -6.39 9.84 18.51
N ALA A 116 -6.69 10.88 19.29
CA ALA A 116 -6.03 11.15 20.57
C ALA A 116 -6.16 10.01 21.61
N TRP A 117 -7.17 9.15 21.46
CA TRP A 117 -7.35 7.94 22.27
C TRP A 117 -6.39 6.79 21.91
N ASP A 118 -5.75 6.86 20.74
CA ASP A 118 -4.80 5.88 20.24
C ASP A 118 -3.36 6.40 20.47
N ALA A 119 -2.67 5.75 21.41
CA ALA A 119 -1.31 6.12 21.78
C ALA A 119 -0.32 5.93 20.62
N GLN A 120 -0.50 4.90 19.78
CA GLN A 120 0.39 4.63 18.65
C GLN A 120 0.17 5.65 17.53
N ALA A 121 -1.09 5.99 17.24
CA ALA A 121 -1.41 7.05 16.28
C ALA A 121 -0.84 8.40 16.74
N THR A 122 -0.98 8.70 18.03
CA THR A 122 -0.43 9.92 18.63
C THR A 122 1.10 9.96 18.56
N ALA A 123 1.79 8.87 18.90
CA ALA A 123 3.24 8.77 18.81
C ALA A 123 3.74 8.92 17.36
N SER A 124 3.04 8.32 16.40
CA SER A 124 3.34 8.46 14.97
C SER A 124 3.20 9.92 14.51
N LEU A 125 2.17 10.63 14.98
CA LEU A 125 1.96 12.04 14.68
C LEU A 125 3.03 12.93 15.34
N ILE A 126 3.49 12.61 16.54
CA ILE A 126 4.62 13.31 17.19
C ILE A 126 5.89 13.17 16.35
N SER A 127 6.23 11.97 15.87
CA SER A 127 7.40 11.75 15.01
C SER A 127 7.29 12.56 13.71
N TYR A 128 6.11 12.60 13.11
CA TYR A 128 5.82 13.43 11.94
C TYR A 128 6.01 14.92 12.24
N ALA A 129 5.47 15.41 13.37
CA ALA A 129 5.60 16.81 13.78
C ALA A 129 7.04 17.23 14.08
N LYS A 130 7.84 16.35 14.70
CA LYS A 130 9.29 16.55 14.88
C LYS A 130 10.00 16.71 13.55
N ARG A 131 9.65 15.91 12.55
CA ARG A 131 10.23 15.98 11.20
C ARG A 131 10.13 17.38 10.60
N TYR A 132 8.93 17.96 10.60
CA TYR A 132 8.69 19.30 10.08
C TYR A 132 9.28 20.39 10.97
N SER A 133 9.20 20.24 12.29
CA SER A 133 9.75 21.21 13.23
C SER A 133 11.27 21.34 13.07
N LEU A 134 11.97 20.22 13.03
CA LEU A 134 13.43 20.18 12.85
C LEU A 134 13.84 20.65 11.46
N SER A 135 13.12 20.22 10.42
CA SER A 135 13.38 20.65 9.05
C SER A 135 13.25 22.16 8.90
N GLY A 136 12.18 22.74 9.45
CA GLY A 136 11.97 24.19 9.48
C GLY A 136 13.02 24.93 10.30
N ALA A 137 13.49 24.35 11.41
CA ALA A 137 14.50 24.94 12.27
C ALA A 137 15.86 25.12 11.57
N PHE A 138 16.24 24.22 10.67
CA PHE A 138 17.54 24.26 10.00
C PHE A 138 17.47 24.55 8.49
N GLY A 139 16.28 24.60 7.89
CA GLY A 139 16.12 24.79 6.45
C GLY A 139 16.46 23.53 5.65
N ILE A 140 16.01 22.38 6.14
CA ILE A 140 16.20 21.09 5.48
C ILE A 140 15.01 20.83 4.54
N ALA A 141 15.31 20.52 3.28
CA ALA A 141 14.32 20.12 2.29
C ALA A 141 14.18 18.59 2.32
N ALA A 142 13.48 18.09 3.35
CA ALA A 142 13.31 16.65 3.61
C ALA A 142 12.33 15.95 2.66
N ASP A 143 11.77 16.70 1.72
CA ASP A 143 10.51 16.40 1.09
C ASP A 143 10.61 16.82 -0.39
N ASN A 144 10.05 16.06 -1.34
CA ASN A 144 10.03 16.50 -2.74
C ASN A 144 9.02 17.63 -2.95
N ASP A 145 9.44 18.64 -3.69
CA ASP A 145 8.55 19.70 -4.17
C ASP A 145 7.82 19.18 -5.44
N ASP A 146 6.88 18.25 -5.22
CA ASP A 146 6.15 17.54 -6.28
C ASP A 146 4.81 18.23 -6.64
N ASP A 147 4.72 19.56 -6.48
CA ASP A 147 3.56 20.38 -6.83
C ASP A 147 3.19 20.33 -8.33
N ALA A 148 4.05 19.71 -9.16
CA ALA A 148 3.90 19.59 -10.61
C ALA A 148 3.91 18.14 -11.14
N GLN A 149 3.87 17.10 -10.30
CA GLN A 149 3.73 15.72 -10.81
C GLN A 149 2.29 15.46 -11.25
N ASP A 150 2.14 14.91 -12.46
CA ASP A 150 0.88 14.43 -13.02
C ASP A 150 0.17 13.56 -11.99
N GLN A 151 -0.97 14.05 -11.49
CA GLN A 151 -1.91 13.21 -10.77
C GLN A 151 -2.19 12.01 -11.67
N LYS A 152 -1.63 10.85 -11.33
CA LYS A 152 -2.00 9.60 -11.98
C LYS A 152 -3.45 9.40 -11.62
N THR A 153 -4.33 9.71 -12.57
CA THR A 153 -5.73 9.35 -12.49
C THR A 153 -5.74 7.83 -12.46
N ILE A 154 -5.85 7.27 -11.26
CA ILE A 154 -6.10 5.85 -11.13
C ILE A 154 -7.58 5.69 -11.47
N TYR A 155 -7.84 5.13 -12.65
CA TYR A 155 -9.09 4.45 -12.88
C TYR A 155 -9.13 3.31 -11.85
N GLU A 156 -9.87 3.49 -10.75
CA GLU A 156 -10.26 2.32 -9.94
C GLU A 156 -10.92 1.36 -10.93
N PRO A 157 -10.44 0.12 -11.05
CA PRO A 157 -11.08 -0.84 -11.92
C PRO A 157 -12.52 -1.01 -11.43
N LYS A 158 -13.49 -0.42 -12.15
CA LYS A 158 -14.91 -0.50 -11.81
C LYS A 158 -15.29 -1.96 -11.94
N ILE A 159 -15.49 -2.67 -10.84
CA ILE A 159 -15.87 -4.08 -10.92
C ILE A 159 -17.21 -4.15 -11.66
N LEU A 160 -17.20 -4.67 -12.89
CA LEU A 160 -18.41 -4.77 -13.69
C LEU A 160 -19.28 -5.87 -13.08
N THR A 161 -20.57 -5.59 -12.95
CA THR A 161 -21.54 -6.61 -12.57
C THR A 161 -21.63 -7.69 -13.66
N LYS A 162 -22.18 -8.85 -13.32
CA LYS A 162 -22.36 -9.94 -14.28
C LYS A 162 -23.13 -9.51 -15.53
N GLN A 163 -24.20 -8.71 -15.36
CA GLN A 163 -24.98 -8.17 -16.46
C GLN A 163 -24.16 -7.18 -17.32
N GLU A 164 -23.39 -6.29 -16.68
CA GLU A 164 -22.54 -5.35 -17.40
C GLU A 164 -21.41 -6.05 -18.20
N LEU A 165 -20.90 -7.18 -17.72
CA LEU A 165 -19.94 -8.01 -18.45
C LEU A 165 -20.58 -8.76 -19.61
N GLU A 166 -21.78 -9.30 -19.41
CA GLU A 166 -22.55 -9.99 -20.45
C GLU A 166 -22.95 -9.06 -21.59
N ASP A 167 -23.19 -7.77 -21.30
CA ASP A 167 -23.54 -6.75 -22.31
C ASP A 167 -22.32 -5.96 -22.83
N TYR A 168 -21.10 -6.26 -22.36
CA TYR A 168 -19.90 -5.49 -22.68
C TYR A 168 -19.49 -5.67 -24.15
N LYS A 169 -19.38 -4.54 -24.89
CA LYS A 169 -19.03 -4.53 -26.31
C LYS A 169 -17.67 -3.90 -26.56
N VAL A 170 -16.92 -4.50 -27.46
CA VAL A 170 -15.60 -4.04 -27.91
C VAL A 170 -15.58 -3.89 -29.42
N TYR A 171 -14.67 -3.07 -29.95
CA TYR A 171 -14.43 -2.99 -31.38
C TYR A 171 -13.42 -4.06 -31.79
N TYR A 172 -13.86 -4.97 -32.66
CA TYR A 172 -13.09 -6.07 -33.21
C TYR A 172 -13.30 -6.10 -34.73
N ASN A 173 -12.21 -6.04 -35.50
CA ASN A 173 -12.24 -6.01 -36.97
C ASN A 173 -13.18 -4.95 -37.58
N GLY A 174 -13.28 -3.78 -36.93
CA GLY A 174 -14.13 -2.67 -37.38
C GLY A 174 -15.62 -2.81 -37.07
N ILE A 175 -16.02 -3.85 -36.33
CA ILE A 175 -17.41 -4.11 -35.94
C ILE A 175 -17.50 -4.17 -34.40
N GLN A 176 -18.65 -3.80 -33.84
CA GLN A 176 -18.90 -4.01 -32.41
C GLN A 176 -19.19 -5.49 -32.15
N ALA A 177 -18.37 -6.13 -31.33
CA ALA A 177 -18.51 -7.51 -30.89
C ALA A 177 -18.76 -7.58 -29.39
N ASN A 178 -19.46 -8.61 -28.93
CA ASN A 178 -19.60 -8.90 -27.50
C ASN A 178 -18.29 -9.49 -26.97
N LEU A 179 -17.79 -8.97 -25.85
CA LEU A 179 -16.49 -9.40 -25.30
C LEU A 179 -16.52 -10.82 -24.74
N TYR A 180 -17.65 -11.26 -24.17
CA TYR A 180 -17.79 -12.61 -23.66
C TYR A 180 -17.75 -13.65 -24.79
N ASP A 181 -18.38 -13.36 -25.92
CA ASP A 181 -18.34 -14.20 -27.12
C ASP A 181 -16.95 -14.20 -27.76
N LEU A 182 -16.33 -13.02 -27.89
CA LEU A 182 -14.97 -12.90 -28.40
C LEU A 182 -13.95 -13.69 -27.56
N TYR A 183 -14.12 -13.69 -26.24
CA TYR A 183 -13.28 -14.49 -25.33
C TYR A 183 -13.52 -16.00 -25.50
N GLN A 184 -14.74 -16.44 -25.81
CA GLN A 184 -15.02 -17.84 -26.15
C GLN A 184 -14.36 -18.23 -27.48
N GLU A 185 -14.49 -17.41 -28.52
CA GLU A 185 -13.83 -17.65 -29.81
C GLU A 185 -12.31 -17.80 -29.65
N ALA A 186 -11.69 -16.97 -28.82
CA ALA A 186 -10.27 -17.09 -28.52
C ALA A 186 -9.92 -18.42 -27.82
N LYS A 187 -10.79 -18.91 -26.91
CA LYS A 187 -10.63 -20.22 -26.27
C LYS A 187 -10.86 -21.39 -27.22
N ASP A 188 -11.72 -21.21 -28.20
CA ASP A 188 -12.00 -22.20 -29.26
C ASP A 188 -10.91 -22.22 -30.34
N GLY A 189 -9.88 -21.38 -30.21
CA GLY A 189 -8.69 -21.40 -31.05
C GLY A 189 -8.75 -20.46 -32.25
N ILE A 190 -9.71 -19.53 -32.29
CA ILE A 190 -9.78 -18.50 -33.34
C ILE A 190 -8.60 -17.56 -33.17
N LYS A 191 -7.66 -17.61 -34.12
CA LYS A 191 -6.37 -16.89 -34.05
C LYS A 191 -6.55 -15.37 -33.95
N ASP A 192 -7.46 -14.80 -34.72
CA ASP A 192 -7.71 -13.36 -34.74
C ASP A 192 -8.24 -12.86 -33.38
N ALA A 193 -9.12 -13.64 -32.73
CA ALA A 193 -9.63 -13.32 -31.40
C ALA A 193 -8.53 -13.46 -30.32
N GLN A 194 -7.67 -14.47 -30.44
CA GLN A 194 -6.51 -14.63 -29.55
C GLN A 194 -5.50 -13.51 -29.69
N ASP A 195 -5.25 -13.07 -30.92
CA ASP A 195 -4.30 -12.01 -31.20
C ASP A 195 -4.87 -10.66 -30.72
N TRP A 196 -6.17 -10.41 -30.93
CA TRP A 196 -6.86 -9.26 -30.35
C TRP A 196 -6.69 -9.19 -28.83
N LEU A 197 -6.95 -10.28 -28.09
CA LEU A 197 -6.80 -10.30 -26.62
C LEU A 197 -5.36 -10.07 -26.11
N LYS A 198 -4.34 -10.21 -26.97
CA LYS A 198 -2.93 -9.95 -26.63
C LYS A 198 -2.52 -8.51 -26.91
N GLU A 199 -3.32 -7.77 -27.69
CA GLU A 199 -3.01 -6.39 -28.02
C GLU A 199 -3.21 -5.46 -26.82
N PRO A 200 -2.52 -4.30 -26.79
CA PRO A 200 -2.77 -3.28 -25.78
C PRO A 200 -4.19 -2.72 -25.92
N HIS A 201 -4.98 -2.80 -24.85
CA HIS A 201 -6.33 -2.25 -24.81
C HIS A 201 -6.45 -1.05 -23.87
N THR A 202 -7.60 -0.39 -23.91
CA THR A 202 -7.94 0.65 -22.93
C THR A 202 -7.97 0.04 -21.51
N PRO A 203 -7.74 0.83 -20.44
CA PRO A 203 -7.82 0.34 -19.07
C PRO A 203 -9.15 -0.38 -18.75
N GLN A 204 -10.26 0.10 -19.31
CA GLN A 204 -11.60 -0.47 -19.15
C GLN A 204 -11.72 -1.85 -19.81
N ASP A 205 -11.24 -1.97 -21.05
CA ASP A 205 -11.30 -3.23 -21.82
C ASP A 205 -10.37 -4.29 -21.21
N ALA A 206 -9.15 -3.90 -20.83
CA ALA A 206 -8.20 -4.80 -20.17
C ALA A 206 -8.77 -5.36 -18.86
N GLN A 207 -9.50 -4.52 -18.11
CA GLN A 207 -10.17 -4.95 -16.90
C GLN A 207 -11.34 -5.91 -17.18
N ALA A 208 -12.18 -5.63 -18.17
CA ALA A 208 -13.29 -6.49 -18.55
C ALA A 208 -12.78 -7.86 -19.03
N VAL A 209 -11.70 -7.89 -19.82
CA VAL A 209 -11.00 -9.12 -20.24
C VAL A 209 -10.52 -9.91 -19.03
N HIS A 210 -9.88 -9.27 -18.06
CA HIS A 210 -9.41 -9.93 -16.83
C HIS A 210 -10.57 -10.55 -16.03
N GLN A 211 -11.70 -9.86 -15.89
CA GLN A 211 -12.86 -10.37 -15.16
C GLN A 211 -13.51 -11.56 -15.86
N ILE A 212 -13.65 -11.49 -17.18
CA ILE A 212 -14.14 -12.61 -17.99
C ILE A 212 -13.21 -13.81 -17.87
N ALA A 213 -11.89 -13.60 -17.94
CA ALA A 213 -10.91 -14.66 -17.76
C ALA A 213 -11.06 -15.41 -16.42
N GLU A 214 -11.22 -14.67 -15.32
CA GLU A 214 -11.47 -15.22 -13.99
C GLU A 214 -12.79 -16.01 -13.92
N MET A 215 -13.88 -15.47 -14.49
CA MET A 215 -15.16 -16.18 -14.59
C MET A 215 -15.03 -17.52 -15.33
N PHE A 216 -14.31 -17.53 -16.46
CA PHE A 216 -14.08 -18.76 -17.22
C PHE A 216 -13.22 -19.77 -16.45
N LYS A 217 -12.21 -19.32 -15.68
CA LYS A 217 -11.43 -20.22 -14.81
C LYS A 217 -12.31 -20.87 -13.74
N GLN A 218 -13.14 -20.09 -13.04
CA GLN A 218 -14.05 -20.60 -12.02
C GLN A 218 -15.07 -21.60 -12.61
N ASN A 219 -15.66 -21.27 -13.77
CA ASN A 219 -16.62 -22.14 -14.45
C ASN A 219 -15.98 -23.45 -14.97
N HIS A 220 -14.69 -23.44 -15.34
CA HIS A 220 -13.96 -24.65 -15.72
C HIS A 220 -13.71 -25.55 -14.51
N SER A 221 -13.27 -24.99 -13.37
CA SER A 221 -13.06 -25.77 -12.14
C SER A 221 -14.35 -26.44 -11.65
N VAL A 222 -15.49 -25.74 -11.69
CA VAL A 222 -16.80 -26.29 -11.29
C VAL A 222 -17.27 -27.38 -12.25
N LYS A 223 -17.11 -27.19 -13.57
CA LYS A 223 -17.45 -28.23 -14.57
C LYS A 223 -16.56 -29.46 -14.42
N GLN A 224 -15.28 -29.28 -14.09
CA GLN A 224 -14.32 -30.38 -13.93
C GLN A 224 -14.60 -31.21 -12.68
N GLU A 225 -14.84 -30.56 -11.53
CA GLU A 225 -15.28 -31.26 -10.31
C GLU A 225 -16.60 -32.02 -10.50
N THR A 226 -17.56 -31.43 -11.21
CA THR A 226 -18.85 -32.08 -11.47
C THR A 226 -18.69 -33.31 -12.36
N LYS A 227 -17.80 -33.23 -13.37
CA LYS A 227 -17.49 -34.34 -14.29
C LYS A 227 -16.74 -35.47 -13.57
N GLU A 228 -15.85 -35.14 -12.65
CA GLU A 228 -15.13 -36.10 -11.80
C GLU A 228 -16.05 -36.79 -10.80
N LYS A 229 -16.96 -36.03 -10.14
CA LYS A 229 -18.00 -36.59 -9.26
C LYS A 229 -18.95 -37.51 -10.02
N GLN A 230 -19.37 -37.12 -11.23
CA GLN A 230 -20.24 -37.94 -12.07
C GLN A 230 -19.52 -39.22 -12.54
N ALA A 231 -18.25 -39.12 -12.98
CA ALA A 231 -17.45 -40.28 -13.35
C ALA A 231 -17.21 -41.24 -12.17
N ALA A 232 -17.04 -40.72 -10.95
CA ALA A 232 -16.94 -41.53 -9.75
C ALA A 232 -18.26 -42.27 -9.42
N ILE A 233 -19.40 -41.58 -9.55
CA ILE A 233 -20.73 -42.19 -9.37
C ILE A 233 -21.00 -43.28 -10.42
N ASP A 234 -20.64 -43.04 -11.68
CA ASP A 234 -20.82 -44.01 -12.75
C ASP A 234 -19.93 -45.25 -12.56
N LYS A 235 -18.71 -45.07 -12.03
CA LYS A 235 -17.80 -46.16 -11.67
C LYS A 235 -18.35 -47.01 -10.52
N ILE A 236 -18.95 -46.38 -9.50
CA ILE A 236 -19.63 -47.07 -8.39
C ILE A 236 -20.83 -47.87 -8.93
N ARG A 237 -21.62 -47.31 -9.84
CA ARG A 237 -22.76 -48.00 -10.47
C ARG A 237 -22.34 -49.20 -11.32
N GLN A 238 -21.17 -49.16 -11.96
CA GLN A 238 -20.61 -50.30 -12.68
C GLN A 238 -20.15 -51.42 -11.74
N THR A 239 -19.56 -51.09 -10.59
CA THR A 239 -19.16 -52.09 -9.58
C THR A 239 -20.35 -52.77 -8.90
N VAL A 240 -21.48 -52.08 -8.73
CA VAL A 240 -22.71 -52.65 -8.13
C VAL A 240 -23.46 -53.60 -9.09
N LYS A 241 -23.23 -53.51 -10.41
CA LYS A 241 -23.82 -54.43 -11.40
C LYS A 241 -23.13 -55.79 -11.50
N LYS A 242 -21.96 -55.97 -10.89
CA LYS A 242 -21.28 -57.27 -10.81
C LYS A 242 -21.70 -57.93 -9.50
N ASP A 243 -22.51 -58.99 -9.57
CA ASP A 243 -23.00 -59.71 -8.39
C ASP A 243 -21.80 -60.25 -7.60
N PRO A 244 -21.56 -59.77 -6.36
CA PRO A 244 -20.41 -60.18 -5.56
C PRO A 244 -20.52 -61.61 -5.01
N PHE A 245 -21.61 -62.34 -5.32
CA PHE A 245 -21.85 -63.70 -4.83
C PHE A 245 -21.98 -64.76 -5.94
N GLU A 246 -21.69 -64.44 -7.21
CA GLU A 246 -21.73 -65.42 -8.32
C GLU A 246 -20.91 -66.69 -8.02
N ASP A 247 -19.82 -66.57 -7.25
CA ASP A 247 -18.90 -67.68 -6.93
C ASP A 247 -19.24 -68.45 -5.63
N LYS A 248 -20.38 -68.19 -4.98
CA LYS A 248 -20.78 -68.87 -3.73
C LYS A 248 -22.20 -69.46 -3.78
N LYS A 249 -22.48 -70.31 -4.77
CA LYS A 249 -23.56 -71.30 -4.62
C LYS A 249 -23.03 -72.52 -3.86
N VAL A 250 -23.49 -72.67 -2.62
CA VAL A 250 -23.25 -73.87 -1.80
C VAL A 250 -24.49 -74.76 -1.92
N GLU A 251 -24.36 -75.95 -2.51
CA GLU A 251 -25.43 -76.96 -2.50
C GLU A 251 -25.58 -77.55 -1.09
N SER A 252 -26.79 -77.49 -0.53
CA SER A 252 -27.12 -78.07 0.77
C SER A 252 -27.35 -79.59 0.67
N LYS A 253 -26.72 -80.36 1.56
CA LYS A 253 -27.00 -81.79 1.81
C LYS A 253 -27.63 -81.95 3.18
N ASP A 254 -28.93 -81.65 3.31
CA ASP A 254 -29.70 -82.00 4.50
C ASP A 254 -31.20 -82.16 4.16
N PRO A 255 -31.78 -83.38 4.18
CA PRO A 255 -33.10 -83.65 3.62
C PRO A 255 -34.31 -83.28 4.53
N GLU A 256 -34.14 -82.55 5.63
CA GLU A 256 -35.26 -82.14 6.50
C GLU A 256 -35.64 -80.65 6.47
N VAL A 257 -34.93 -79.81 5.72
CA VAL A 257 -35.21 -78.36 5.68
C VAL A 257 -36.21 -77.95 4.57
N ASP A 258 -36.45 -78.81 3.58
CA ASP A 258 -37.32 -78.53 2.41
C ASP A 258 -38.83 -78.83 2.63
N LYS A 259 -39.31 -78.91 3.89
CA LYS A 259 -40.75 -79.07 4.19
C LYS A 259 -41.40 -77.88 4.90
N LEU A 260 -40.68 -76.78 5.09
CA LEU A 260 -41.23 -75.60 5.76
C LEU A 260 -41.15 -74.30 4.96
N PHE A 261 -40.71 -74.32 3.71
CA PHE A 261 -40.75 -73.19 2.79
C PHE A 261 -41.00 -73.63 1.35
#